data_AF-A0A4R3MVZ9-F1
#
_entry.id   AF-A0A4R3MVZ9-F1
#
_cell.length_a   1.000
_cell.length_b   1.000
_cell.length_c   1.000
_cell.angle_alpha   90.00
_cell.angle_beta   90.00
_cell.angle_gamma   90.00
#
_symmetry.space_group_name_H-M   'P 1'
#
loop_
_entity.id
_entity.type
_entity.pdbx_description
1 polymer ?
#
loop_
_entity_poly.entity_id
_entity_poly.type
_entity_poly.pdbx_seq_one_letter_code
_entity_poly.pdbx_strand_id
1 'polypeptide(L)'
;MPSALDQTMTPESPITTIAHVIQLSVAPVFLLTGIGAMLGVMTSRLARIVDRARVLEGPKTNDSTSQEKAAEELVRLSRRARLISASIGLCTLTALLVSAVIAILFLGAFLTFDAAVLVAMLFVAAMLAFIVALLFFLREVFIAISGLRFGYR
;
A
#
# COMPACT_ATOMS: atom_id res chain seq x y z
N MET A 1 -28.47 -30.16 -48.48
CA MET A 1 -27.47 -29.13 -48.80
C MET A 1 -28.20 -27.96 -49.44
N PRO A 2 -27.88 -26.66 -49.20
CA PRO A 2 -26.87 -26.03 -48.34
C PRO A 2 -27.40 -24.85 -47.49
N SER A 3 -26.85 -24.63 -46.28
CA SER A 3 -26.86 -23.30 -45.62
C SER A 3 -25.74 -23.21 -44.57
N ALA A 4 -24.55 -23.68 -44.96
CA ALA A 4 -23.30 -23.37 -44.28
C ALA A 4 -22.73 -22.07 -44.87
N LEU A 5 -23.52 -20.99 -44.82
CA LEU A 5 -23.08 -19.67 -45.22
C LEU A 5 -22.83 -18.86 -43.95
N ASP A 6 -21.54 -18.75 -43.67
CA ASP A 6 -20.93 -17.52 -43.20
C ASP A 6 -21.16 -17.17 -41.73
N GLN A 7 -20.58 -17.99 -40.85
CA GLN A 7 -20.02 -17.46 -39.61
C GLN A 7 -18.84 -16.55 -39.99
N THR A 8 -19.14 -15.33 -40.44
CA THR A 8 -18.16 -14.26 -40.42
C THR A 8 -17.80 -14.04 -38.95
N MET A 9 -16.68 -14.63 -38.53
CA MET A 9 -15.96 -14.14 -37.37
C MET A 9 -15.56 -12.72 -37.72
N THR A 10 -16.43 -11.75 -37.45
CA THR A 10 -16.09 -10.33 -37.57
C THR A 10 -14.85 -10.14 -36.72
N PRO A 11 -13.71 -9.72 -37.29
CA PRO A 11 -12.52 -9.48 -36.49
C PRO A 11 -12.90 -8.46 -35.42
N GLU A 12 -12.81 -8.87 -34.15
CA GLU A 12 -13.03 -8.01 -33.00
C GLU A 12 -12.30 -6.69 -33.24
N SER A 13 -13.04 -5.59 -33.24
CA SER A 13 -12.45 -4.28 -33.47
C SER A 13 -11.36 -4.02 -32.41
N PRO A 14 -10.20 -3.44 -32.78
CA PRO A 14 -9.18 -3.05 -31.80
C PRO A 14 -9.75 -2.19 -30.65
N ILE A 15 -10.81 -1.41 -30.93
CA ILE A 15 -11.53 -0.61 -29.94
C ILE A 15 -12.24 -1.51 -28.91
N THR A 16 -12.91 -2.58 -29.34
CA THR A 16 -13.59 -3.52 -28.44
C THR A 16 -12.60 -4.25 -27.54
N THR A 17 -11.43 -4.61 -28.07
CA THR A 17 -10.36 -5.26 -27.30
C THR A 17 -9.82 -4.32 -26.20
N ILE A 18 -9.54 -3.06 -26.53
CA ILE A 18 -9.08 -2.06 -25.56
C ILE A 18 -10.15 -1.79 -24.50
N ALA A 19 -11.42 -1.68 -24.90
CA ALA A 19 -12.54 -1.47 -23.97
C ALA A 19 -12.66 -2.61 -22.95
N HIS A 20 -12.52 -3.86 -23.41
CA HIS A 20 -12.54 -5.04 -22.55
C HIS A 20 -11.38 -5.04 -21.53
N VAL A 21 -10.18 -4.67 -21.96
CA VAL A 21 -8.99 -4.59 -21.08
C VAL A 21 -9.11 -3.46 -20.05
N ILE A 22 -9.67 -2.32 -20.44
CA ILE A 22 -10.00 -1.22 -19.52
C ILE A 22 -10.95 -1.74 -18.44
N GLN A 23 -12.03 -2.44 -18.84
CA GLN A 23 -13.01 -3.00 -17.91
C GLN A 23 -12.37 -3.98 -16.91
N LEU A 24 -11.51 -4.88 -17.38
CA LEU A 24 -10.76 -5.81 -16.52
C LEU A 24 -9.82 -5.08 -15.55
N SER A 25 -9.24 -3.96 -16.00
CA SER A 25 -8.30 -3.16 -15.19
C SER A 25 -9.00 -2.33 -14.10
N VAL A 26 -10.32 -2.12 -14.16
CA VAL A 26 -11.06 -1.32 -13.17
C VAL A 26 -10.93 -1.90 -11.76
N ALA A 27 -11.02 -3.23 -11.62
CA ALA A 27 -10.94 -3.90 -10.32
C ALA A 27 -9.61 -3.65 -9.58
N PRO A 28 -8.42 -3.89 -10.19
CA PRO A 28 -7.15 -3.56 -9.56
C PRO A 28 -6.94 -2.06 -9.37
N VAL A 29 -7.43 -1.20 -10.27
CA VAL A 29 -7.35 0.27 -10.10
C VAL A 29 -8.14 0.73 -8.86
N PHE A 30 -9.29 0.13 -8.57
CA PHE A 30 -10.05 0.44 -7.36
C PHE A 30 -9.22 0.19 -6.08
N LEU A 31 -8.44 -0.89 -6.05
CA LEU A 31 -7.54 -1.18 -4.94
C LEU A 31 -6.44 -0.11 -4.77
N LEU A 32 -5.91 0.46 -5.86
CA LEU A 32 -4.92 1.55 -5.79
C LEU A 32 -5.45 2.77 -5.03
N THR A 33 -6.73 3.11 -5.19
CA THR A 33 -7.36 4.19 -4.43
C THR A 33 -7.34 3.89 -2.93
N GLY A 34 -7.67 2.67 -2.53
CA GLY A 34 -7.62 2.23 -1.13
C GLY A 34 -6.20 2.26 -0.56
N ILE A 35 -5.21 1.82 -1.35
CA ILE A 35 -3.79 1.88 -1.00
C ILE A 35 -3.34 3.34 -0.82
N GLY A 36 -3.73 4.24 -1.73
CA GLY A 36 -3.44 5.67 -1.65
C GLY A 36 -4.01 6.31 -0.38
N ALA A 37 -5.26 5.98 -0.02
CA ALA A 37 -5.87 6.43 1.22
C ALA A 37 -5.08 5.94 2.45
N MET A 38 -4.68 4.67 2.49
CA MET A 38 -3.87 4.12 3.57
C MET A 38 -2.49 4.77 3.67
N LEU A 39 -1.81 5.00 2.54
CA LEU A 39 -0.54 5.75 2.51
C LEU A 39 -0.70 7.15 3.10
N GLY A 40 -1.81 7.83 2.81
CA GLY A 40 -2.14 9.13 3.41
C GLY A 40 -2.27 9.07 4.93
N VAL A 41 -3.05 8.11 5.45
CA VAL A 41 -3.22 7.89 6.90
C VAL A 41 -1.87 7.64 7.58
N MET A 42 -1.04 6.80 6.98
CA MET A 42 0.25 6.40 7.52
C MET A 42 1.29 7.52 7.49
N THR A 43 1.36 8.26 6.38
CA THR A 43 2.25 9.42 6.23
C THR A 43 1.89 10.52 7.22
N SER A 44 0.59 10.80 7.37
CA SER A 44 0.08 11.74 8.38
C SER A 44 0.47 11.31 9.80
N ARG A 45 0.40 10.01 10.08
CA ARG A 45 0.79 9.46 11.37
C ARG A 45 2.30 9.54 11.62
N LEU A 46 3.12 9.27 10.61
CA LEU A 46 4.58 9.40 10.69
C LEU A 46 4.99 10.85 10.92
N ALA A 47 4.39 11.81 10.21
CA ALA A 47 4.64 13.23 10.39
C ALA A 47 4.43 13.65 11.86
N ARG A 48 3.29 13.29 12.46
CA ARG A 48 3.03 13.56 13.89
C ARG A 48 4.06 12.96 14.84
N ILE A 49 4.61 11.78 14.54
CA ILE A 49 5.66 11.15 15.35
C ILE A 49 6.97 11.91 15.21
N VAL A 50 7.35 12.28 13.99
CA VAL A 50 8.58 13.05 13.71
C VAL A 50 8.51 14.44 14.32
N ASP A 51 7.38 15.13 14.20
CA ASP A 51 7.18 16.45 14.78
C ASP A 51 7.29 16.40 16.30
N ARG A 52 6.71 15.38 16.95
CA ARG A 52 6.86 15.18 18.41
C ARG A 52 8.31 14.87 18.80
N ALA A 53 9.04 14.09 18.01
CA ALA A 53 10.46 13.81 18.26
C ALA A 53 11.29 15.11 18.19
N ARG A 54 11.07 15.94 17.17
CA ARG A 54 11.74 17.24 17.01
C ARG A 54 11.49 18.19 18.17
N VAL A 55 10.26 18.21 18.70
CA VAL A 55 9.93 19.02 19.90
C VAL A 55 10.71 18.53 21.12
N LEU A 56 10.84 17.22 21.31
CA LEU A 56 11.63 16.63 22.40
C LEU A 56 13.14 16.88 22.27
N GLU A 57 13.65 17.00 21.05
CA GLU A 57 15.06 17.31 20.75
C GLU A 57 15.39 18.80 20.87
N GLY A 58 14.40 19.67 21.12
CA GLY A 58 14.57 21.12 21.26
C GLY A 58 15.46 21.56 22.45
N PRO A 59 15.61 22.89 22.67
CA PRO A 59 16.54 23.44 23.65
C PRO A 59 16.36 22.82 25.04
N LYS A 60 17.42 22.15 25.54
CA LYS A 60 17.38 21.42 26.80
C LYS A 60 17.43 22.39 27.99
N THR A 61 16.57 22.16 28.97
CA THR A 61 16.76 22.70 30.33
C THR A 61 17.89 21.93 31.03
N ASN A 62 18.62 22.58 31.95
CA ASN A 62 19.77 22.02 32.67
C ASN A 62 19.40 20.92 33.70
N ASP A 63 18.17 20.40 33.68
CA ASP A 63 17.72 19.36 34.60
C ASP A 63 18.03 17.96 34.02
N SER A 64 18.96 17.24 34.66
CA SER A 64 19.41 15.91 34.26
C SER A 64 18.29 14.86 34.27
N THR A 65 17.34 14.96 35.20
CA THR A 65 16.21 14.03 35.31
C THR A 65 15.24 14.17 34.14
N SER A 66 15.05 15.40 33.66
CA SER A 66 14.21 15.69 32.49
C SER A 66 14.84 15.21 31.17
N GLN A 67 16.18 15.23 31.08
CA GLN A 67 16.89 14.76 29.89
C GLN A 67 16.82 13.23 29.72
N GLU A 68 16.91 12.46 30.80
CA GLU A 68 16.83 11.00 30.76
C GLU A 68 15.44 10.52 30.30
N LYS A 69 14.36 11.13 30.84
CA LYS A 69 12.99 10.86 30.41
C LYS A 69 12.73 11.22 28.94
N ALA A 70 13.28 12.34 28.47
CA ALA A 70 13.18 12.74 27.06
C ALA A 70 13.90 11.74 26.14
N ALA A 71 15.08 11.24 26.53
CA ALA A 71 15.81 10.23 25.77
C ALA A 71 15.03 8.91 25.66
N GLU A 72 14.42 8.45 26.76
CA GLU A 72 13.57 7.25 26.74
C GLU A 72 12.37 7.40 25.80
N GLU A 73 11.73 8.57 25.81
CA GLU A 73 10.59 8.86 24.94
C GLU A 73 11.01 8.91 23.46
N LEU A 74 12.16 9.51 23.13
CA LEU A 74 12.71 9.51 21.77
C LEU A 74 12.98 8.09 21.26
N VAL A 75 13.51 7.20 22.09
CA VAL A 75 13.70 5.79 21.72
C VAL A 75 12.35 5.13 21.38
N ARG A 76 11.30 5.39 22.15
CA ARG A 76 9.94 4.88 21.88
C ARG A 76 9.37 5.44 20.58
N LEU A 77 9.52 6.73 20.33
CA LEU A 77 9.09 7.38 19.08
C LEU A 77 9.85 6.81 17.86
N SER A 78 11.16 6.59 17.97
CA SER A 78 11.98 5.99 16.90
C SER A 78 11.51 4.59 16.51
N ARG A 79 11.09 3.78 17.49
CA ARG A 79 10.61 2.42 17.26
C ARG A 79 9.26 2.44 16.54
N ARG A 80 8.38 3.36 16.91
CA ARG A 80 7.08 3.56 16.24
C ARG A 80 7.27 4.07 14.81
N ALA A 81 8.16 5.05 14.60
CA ALA A 81 8.50 5.57 13.28
C ALA A 81 8.97 4.44 12.35
N ARG A 82 9.87 3.57 12.80
CA ARG A 82 10.34 2.41 12.02
C ARG A 82 9.22 1.45 11.60
N LEU A 83 8.26 1.17 12.49
CA LEU A 83 7.12 0.30 12.16
C LEU A 83 6.21 0.92 11.09
N ILE A 84 5.91 2.23 11.21
CA ILE A 84 5.13 2.94 10.19
C ILE A 84 5.88 2.97 8.87
N SER A 85 7.16 3.32 8.87
CA SER A 85 7.99 3.38 7.66
C SER A 85 8.08 2.03 6.95
N ALA A 86 8.23 0.93 7.70
CA ALA A 86 8.21 -0.42 7.13
C ALA A 86 6.86 -0.70 6.44
N SER A 87 5.76 -0.40 7.12
CA SER A 87 4.43 -0.60 6.56
C SER A 87 4.15 0.32 5.35
N ILE A 88 4.67 1.55 5.32
CA ILE A 88 4.58 2.44 4.15
C ILE A 88 5.29 1.77 2.97
N GLY A 89 6.51 1.26 3.19
CA GLY A 89 7.26 0.55 2.16
C GLY A 89 6.51 -0.65 1.56
N LEU A 90 5.87 -1.47 2.39
CA LEU A 90 5.06 -2.60 1.90
C LEU A 90 3.78 -2.15 1.18
N CYS A 91 3.16 -1.06 1.62
CA CYS A 91 1.99 -0.47 0.97
C CYS A 91 2.36 0.10 -0.41
N THR A 92 3.51 0.78 -0.51
CA THR A 92 4.07 1.23 -1.79
C THR A 92 4.43 0.05 -2.70
N LEU A 93 5.04 -1.01 -2.17
CA LEU A 93 5.32 -2.24 -2.94
C LEU A 93 4.04 -2.87 -3.49
N THR A 94 2.97 -2.90 -2.69
CA THR A 94 1.64 -3.34 -3.14
C THR A 94 1.17 -2.49 -4.32
N ALA A 95 1.26 -1.16 -4.20
CA ALA A 95 0.88 -0.23 -5.28
C ALA A 95 1.65 -0.51 -6.58
N LEU A 96 2.96 -0.76 -6.48
CA LEU A 96 3.82 -1.10 -7.62
C LEU A 96 3.41 -2.43 -8.26
N LEU A 97 3.13 -3.47 -7.45
CA LEU A 97 2.70 -4.77 -7.97
C LEU A 97 1.35 -4.68 -8.67
N VAL A 98 0.38 -3.96 -8.11
CA VAL A 98 -0.92 -3.72 -8.74
C VAL A 98 -0.78 -2.89 -10.03
N SER A 99 0.11 -1.90 -10.03
CA SER A 99 0.39 -1.11 -11.25
C SER A 99 1.03 -1.97 -12.34
N ALA A 100 1.91 -2.90 -11.97
CA ALA A 100 2.48 -3.88 -12.89
C ALA A 100 1.42 -4.85 -13.43
N VAL A 101 0.47 -5.30 -12.60
CA VAL A 101 -0.69 -6.10 -13.06
C VAL A 101 -1.47 -5.37 -14.13
N ILE A 102 -1.80 -4.09 -13.91
CA ILE A 102 -2.52 -3.27 -14.89
C ILE A 102 -1.70 -3.16 -16.19
N ALA A 103 -0.41 -2.85 -16.11
CA ALA A 103 0.45 -2.76 -17.29
C ALA A 103 0.51 -4.08 -18.09
N ILE A 104 0.56 -5.23 -17.40
CA ILE A 104 0.59 -6.56 -18.02
C ILE A 104 -0.76 -6.92 -18.63
N LEU A 105 -1.89 -6.54 -18.00
CA LEU A 105 -3.22 -6.72 -18.60
C LEU A 105 -3.33 -5.98 -19.94
N PHE A 106 -2.80 -4.75 -20.01
CA PHE A 106 -2.72 -4.01 -21.26
C PHE A 106 -1.78 -4.68 -22.26
N LEU A 107 -0.60 -5.12 -21.83
CA LEU A 107 0.38 -5.72 -22.73
C LEU A 107 -0.06 -7.09 -23.27
N GLY A 108 -0.73 -7.90 -22.44
CA GLY A 108 -1.28 -9.21 -22.82
C GLY A 108 -2.42 -9.13 -23.82
N ALA A 109 -3.04 -7.96 -24.01
CA ALA A 109 -4.01 -7.75 -25.07
C ALA A 109 -3.38 -7.61 -26.47
N PHE A 110 -2.09 -7.25 -26.53
CA PHE A 110 -1.36 -7.05 -27.78
C PHE A 110 -0.34 -8.16 -28.06
N LEU A 111 0.10 -8.89 -27.04
CA LEU A 111 1.08 -9.96 -27.17
C LEU A 111 0.43 -11.34 -26.98
N THR A 112 0.93 -12.35 -27.69
CA THR A 112 0.36 -13.71 -27.73
C THR A 112 0.77 -14.63 -26.56
N PHE A 113 1.35 -14.09 -25.49
CA PHE A 113 1.77 -14.89 -24.33
C PHE A 113 0.63 -15.05 -23.32
N ASP A 114 0.64 -16.16 -22.58
CA ASP A 114 -0.32 -16.42 -21.52
C ASP A 114 -0.02 -15.55 -20.28
N ALA A 115 -0.54 -14.32 -20.31
CA ALA A 115 -0.39 -13.34 -19.24
C ALA A 115 -1.20 -13.69 -17.98
N ALA A 116 -2.15 -14.64 -18.07
CA ALA A 116 -3.11 -14.89 -17.00
C ALA A 116 -2.42 -15.40 -15.73
N VAL A 117 -1.51 -16.37 -15.86
CA VAL A 117 -0.76 -16.94 -14.73
C VAL A 117 0.12 -15.88 -14.06
N LEU A 118 0.81 -15.06 -14.86
CA LEU A 118 1.68 -14.00 -14.34
C LEU A 118 0.88 -12.92 -13.59
N VAL A 119 -0.24 -12.48 -14.16
CA VAL A 119 -1.15 -11.52 -13.54
C VAL A 119 -1.70 -12.08 -12.23
N ALA A 120 -2.14 -13.33 -12.21
CA ALA A 120 -2.63 -13.98 -10.99
C ALA A 120 -1.56 -14.04 -9.89
N MET A 121 -0.33 -14.43 -10.23
CA MET A 121 0.77 -14.48 -9.25
C MET A 121 1.13 -13.09 -8.70
N LEU A 122 1.23 -12.08 -9.55
CA LEU A 122 1.52 -10.70 -9.13
C LEU A 122 0.41 -10.13 -8.25
N PHE A 123 -0.85 -10.41 -8.59
CA PHE A 123 -1.99 -9.94 -7.82
C PHE A 123 -2.03 -10.59 -6.42
N VAL A 124 -1.79 -11.90 -6.32
CA VAL A 124 -1.69 -12.59 -5.03
C VAL A 124 -0.51 -12.05 -4.20
N ALA A 125 0.65 -11.85 -4.83
CA ALA A 125 1.81 -11.25 -4.16
C ALA A 125 1.50 -9.83 -3.64
N ALA A 126 0.77 -9.02 -4.41
CA ALA A 126 0.31 -7.71 -3.99
C ALA A 126 -0.60 -7.81 -2.76
N MET A 127 -1.60 -8.69 -2.79
CA MET A 127 -2.52 -8.88 -1.67
C MET A 127 -1.78 -9.33 -0.39
N LEU A 128 -0.80 -10.23 -0.50
CA LEU A 128 0.02 -10.65 0.64
C LEU A 128 0.87 -9.49 1.18
N ALA A 129 1.52 -8.72 0.30
CA ALA A 129 2.28 -7.55 0.70
C ALA A 129 1.39 -6.52 1.42
N PHE A 130 0.15 -6.32 0.94
CA PHE A 130 -0.80 -5.41 1.54
C PHE A 130 -1.27 -5.87 2.92
N ILE A 131 -1.57 -7.16 3.07
CA ILE A 131 -1.92 -7.75 4.36
C ILE A 131 -0.79 -7.54 5.36
N VAL A 132 0.45 -7.82 4.97
CA VAL A 132 1.60 -7.62 5.87
C VAL A 132 1.78 -6.14 6.20
N ALA A 133 1.59 -5.21 5.26
CA ALA A 133 1.56 -3.78 5.55
C ALA A 133 0.53 -3.46 6.65
N LEU A 134 -0.72 -3.88 6.45
CA LEU A 134 -1.79 -3.64 7.43
C LEU A 134 -1.49 -4.24 8.80
N LEU A 135 -0.83 -5.41 8.88
CA LEU A 135 -0.41 -6.00 10.16
C LEU A 135 0.68 -5.16 10.86
N PHE A 136 1.64 -4.61 10.13
CA PHE A 136 2.64 -3.70 10.70
C PHE A 136 2.00 -2.40 11.19
N PHE A 137 1.08 -1.83 10.39
CA PHE A 137 0.30 -0.67 10.79
C PHE A 137 -0.53 -0.94 12.06
N LEU A 138 -1.25 -2.07 12.10
CA LEU A 138 -2.05 -2.49 13.24
C LEU A 138 -1.19 -2.67 14.51
N ARG A 139 -0.04 -3.33 14.38
CA ARG A 139 0.92 -3.47 15.48
C ARG A 139 1.37 -2.11 16.02
N GLU A 140 1.62 -1.15 15.14
CA GLU A 140 2.01 0.19 15.54
C GLU A 140 0.86 0.94 16.24
N VAL A 141 -0.37 0.78 15.77
CA VAL A 141 -1.57 1.32 16.42
C VAL A 141 -1.71 0.79 17.84
N PHE A 142 -1.56 -0.53 18.05
CA PHE A 142 -1.59 -1.11 19.39
C PHE A 142 -0.50 -0.54 20.31
N ILE A 143 0.74 -0.42 19.83
CA ILE A 143 1.84 0.18 20.61
C ILE A 143 1.54 1.63 21.00
N ALA A 144 0.92 2.40 20.10
CA ALA A 144 0.55 3.78 20.39
C ALA A 144 -0.53 3.88 21.46
N ILE A 145 -1.52 2.97 21.45
CA ILE A 145 -2.58 2.92 22.46
C ILE A 145 -2.04 2.44 23.81
N SER A 146 -1.17 1.43 23.84
CA SER A 146 -0.55 0.95 25.10
C SER A 146 0.32 2.03 25.78
N GLY A 147 0.85 2.99 25.01
CA GLY A 147 1.54 4.16 25.55
C GLY A 147 0.62 5.19 26.21
N LEU A 148 -0.68 5.16 25.89
CA LEU A 148 -1.73 5.94 26.55
C LEU A 148 -2.23 5.17 27.78
N ARG A 149 -1.35 4.93 28.75
CA ARG A 149 -1.81 4.54 30.09
C ARG A 149 -2.52 5.76 30.65
N PHE A 150 -3.86 5.76 30.57
CA PHE A 150 -4.72 6.74 31.23
C PHE A 150 -4.14 7.02 32.62
N GLY A 151 -3.70 8.25 32.83
CA GLY A 151 -3.30 8.76 34.13
C GLY A 151 -4.53 8.76 35.03
N TYR A 152 -4.73 7.68 35.77
CA TYR A 152 -5.46 7.70 37.02
C TYR A 152 -4.42 7.52 38.12
N ARG A 153 -3.76 8.63 38.48
CA ARG A 153 -3.14 8.91 39.78
C ARG A 153 -2.52 10.30 39.76
#